data_AF-A0AA43Y4F4-F1
#
_entry.id   AF-A0AA43Y4F4-F1
#
_cell.length_a   1.000
_cell.length_b   1.000
_cell.length_c   1.000
_cell.angle_alpha   90.00
_cell.angle_beta   90.00
_cell.angle_gamma   90.00
#
_symmetry.space_group_name_H-M   'P 1'
#
loop_
_entity.id
_entity.type
_entity.pdbx_description
1 polymer ?
#
loop_
_entity_poly.entity_id
_entity_poly.type
_entity_poly.pdbx_seq_one_letter_code
_entity_poly.pdbx_strand_id
1 'polypeptide(L)'
;MSIKKSIDDLGKLFGKTILENDKNIDTEKIGSTDLFKIILNKLFYEGNYDKAEDLIFEELEKNDSPEVYEIAVEFYNALLKKSDEELNEGNFARNEIYQGLDDIKRFKTN
;
A
#
# COMPACT_ATOMS: atom_id res chain seq x y z
N MET A 1 3.01 -15.84 13.66
CA MET A 1 1.99 -16.39 12.74
C MET A 1 0.74 -15.49 12.69
N SER A 2 0.92 -14.16 12.60
CA SER A 2 -0.18 -13.21 12.86
C SER A 2 -0.52 -12.30 11.67
N ILE A 3 0.42 -12.10 10.74
CA ILE A 3 0.25 -11.13 9.63
C ILE A 3 -0.53 -11.76 8.47
N LYS A 4 -0.21 -13.01 8.09
CA LYS A 4 -0.86 -13.73 6.98
C LYS A 4 -2.37 -13.87 7.19
N LYS A 5 -2.79 -14.13 8.42
CA LYS A 5 -4.21 -14.25 8.79
C LYS A 5 -4.95 -12.91 8.67
N SER A 6 -4.30 -11.81 9.06
CA SER A 6 -4.88 -10.47 8.92
C SER A 6 -5.06 -10.05 7.46
N ILE A 7 -4.11 -10.38 6.58
CA ILE A 7 -4.22 -10.09 5.13
C ILE A 7 -5.32 -10.95 4.48
N ASP A 8 -5.41 -12.24 4.84
CA ASP A 8 -6.49 -13.12 4.38
C ASP A 8 -7.87 -12.64 4.84
N ASP A 9 -7.98 -12.15 6.08
CA ASP A 9 -9.22 -11.59 6.62
C ASP A 9 -9.57 -10.25 5.95
N LEU A 10 -8.58 -9.40 5.63
CA LEU A 10 -8.74 -8.18 4.83
C LEU A 10 -9.27 -8.51 3.41
N GLY A 11 -8.65 -9.46 2.71
CA GLY A 11 -9.09 -9.89 1.38
C GLY A 11 -10.53 -10.41 1.37
N LYS A 12 -10.94 -11.16 2.40
CA LYS A 12 -12.32 -11.65 2.55
C LYS A 12 -13.32 -10.55 2.86
N LEU A 13 -12.96 -9.60 3.73
CA LEU A 13 -13.83 -8.47 4.09
C LEU A 13 -14.09 -7.58 2.87
N PHE A 14 -13.05 -7.31 2.06
CA PHE A 14 -13.17 -6.51 0.84
C PHE A 14 -13.90 -7.24 -0.29
N GLY A 15 -13.65 -8.54 -0.48
CA GLY A 15 -14.43 -9.34 -1.42
C GLY A 15 -15.93 -9.23 -1.12
N LYS A 16 -16.29 -9.23 0.17
CA LYS A 16 -17.68 -9.07 0.60
C LYS A 16 -18.20 -7.64 0.42
N THR A 17 -17.44 -6.61 0.83
CA THR A 17 -17.85 -5.19 0.72
C THR A 17 -17.96 -4.69 -0.72
N ILE A 18 -17.10 -5.15 -1.64
CA ILE A 18 -17.21 -4.82 -3.07
C ILE A 18 -18.42 -5.52 -3.71
N LEU A 19 -18.74 -6.75 -3.30
CA LEU A 19 -19.94 -7.46 -3.75
C LEU A 19 -21.24 -6.83 -3.21
N GLU A 20 -21.20 -6.15 -2.07
CA GLU A 20 -22.39 -5.57 -1.41
C GLU A 20 -22.74 -4.14 -1.88
N ASN A 21 -21.85 -3.43 -2.59
CA ASN A 21 -22.15 -2.09 -3.11
C ASN A 21 -22.60 -2.12 -4.58
N ASP A 22 -23.92 -2.20 -4.74
CA ASP A 22 -24.70 -2.03 -5.96
C ASP A 22 -24.57 -0.61 -6.53
N LYS A 23 -23.38 -0.26 -7.03
CA LYS A 23 -23.16 0.86 -7.96
C LYS A 23 -22.27 0.37 -9.09
N ASN A 24 -22.75 0.65 -10.30
CA ASN A 24 -22.16 0.34 -11.59
C ASN A 24 -20.71 0.87 -11.70
N ILE A 25 -19.77 0.18 -11.06
CA ILE A 25 -18.35 0.23 -11.35
C ILE A 25 -18.15 -0.93 -12.30
N ASP A 26 -17.68 -0.68 -13.52
CA ASP A 26 -17.30 -1.72 -14.48
C ASP A 26 -16.25 -2.64 -13.83
N THR A 27 -16.72 -3.68 -13.15
CA THR A 27 -15.91 -4.66 -12.42
C THR A 27 -15.06 -5.52 -13.36
N GLU A 28 -15.28 -5.43 -14.68
CA GLU A 28 -14.50 -6.12 -15.71
C GLU A 28 -13.14 -5.45 -16.01
N LYS A 29 -12.82 -4.31 -15.38
CA LYS A 29 -11.58 -3.55 -15.67
C LYS A 29 -10.84 -2.97 -14.47
N ILE A 30 -11.10 -3.42 -13.23
CA ILE A 30 -10.21 -3.08 -12.12
C ILE A 30 -8.98 -3.97 -12.24
N GLY A 31 -7.89 -3.43 -12.79
CA GLY A 31 -6.63 -4.13 -12.86
C GLY A 31 -6.08 -4.39 -11.46
N SER A 32 -5.21 -5.39 -11.30
CA SER A 32 -4.56 -5.68 -10.02
C SER A 32 -3.85 -4.44 -9.43
N THR A 33 -3.30 -3.58 -10.29
CA THR A 33 -2.68 -2.30 -9.89
C THR A 33 -3.70 -1.26 -9.38
N ASP A 34 -4.91 -1.22 -9.93
CA ASP A 34 -5.96 -0.31 -9.45
C ASP A 34 -6.43 -0.69 -8.05
N LEU A 35 -6.60 -1.99 -7.81
CA LEU A 35 -6.94 -2.50 -6.49
C LEU A 35 -5.83 -2.21 -5.47
N PHE A 36 -4.57 -2.41 -5.85
CA PHE A 36 -3.41 -2.04 -5.05
C PHE A 36 -3.44 -0.56 -4.66
N LYS A 37 -3.64 0.36 -5.62
CA LYS A 37 -3.74 1.80 -5.36
C LYS A 37 -4.86 2.13 -4.37
N ILE A 38 -6.03 1.51 -4.51
CA ILE A 38 -7.18 1.76 -3.61
C ILE A 38 -6.85 1.34 -2.18
N ILE A 39 -6.30 0.14 -2.00
CA ILE A 39 -5.97 -0.37 -0.66
C ILE A 39 -4.85 0.47 -0.04
N LEU A 40 -3.82 0.80 -0.82
CA LEU A 40 -2.69 1.62 -0.37
C LEU A 40 -3.17 3.00 0.11
N ASN A 41 -4.02 3.68 -0.66
CA ASN A 41 -4.60 4.96 -0.27
C ASN A 41 -5.40 4.83 1.03
N LYS A 42 -6.23 3.79 1.15
CA LYS A 42 -7.01 3.57 2.37
C LYS A 42 -6.11 3.44 3.60
N LEU A 43 -5.07 2.60 3.52
CA LEU A 43 -4.12 2.42 4.63
C LEU A 43 -3.39 3.73 4.97
N PHE A 44 -3.00 4.50 3.95
CA PHE A 44 -2.36 5.80 4.14
C PHE A 44 -3.27 6.79 4.89
N TYR A 45 -4.55 6.90 4.52
CA TYR A 45 -5.50 7.80 5.20
C TYR A 45 -5.88 7.31 6.60
N GLU A 46 -5.85 6.00 6.85
CA GLU A 46 -6.06 5.42 8.18
C GLU A 46 -4.82 5.54 9.09
N GLY A 47 -3.69 6.05 8.58
CA GLY A 47 -2.43 6.15 9.33
C GLY A 47 -1.73 4.80 9.55
N ASN A 48 -2.17 3.74 8.87
CA ASN A 48 -1.56 2.40 8.95
C ASN A 48 -0.37 2.30 7.98
N TYR A 49 0.67 3.10 8.23
CA TYR A 49 1.82 3.22 7.32
C TYR A 49 2.66 1.93 7.26
N ASP A 50 2.74 1.20 8.38
CA ASP A 50 3.38 -0.12 8.47
C ASP A 50 2.78 -1.13 7.48
N LYS A 51 1.45 -1.26 7.46
CA LYS A 51 0.73 -2.17 6.57
C LYS A 51 0.76 -1.69 5.13
N ALA A 52 0.81 -0.38 4.92
CA ALA A 52 0.95 0.20 3.60
C ALA A 52 2.32 -0.15 2.99
N GLU A 53 3.38 -0.11 3.79
CA GLU A 53 4.72 -0.54 3.41
C GLU A 53 4.78 -2.05 3.10
N ASP A 54 4.23 -2.88 3.98
CA ASP A 54 4.12 -4.33 3.75
C ASP A 54 3.46 -4.64 2.39
N LEU A 55 2.33 -3.98 2.09
CA LEU A 55 1.60 -4.14 0.84
C LEU A 55 2.43 -3.71 -0.37
N ILE A 56 3.19 -2.61 -0.26
CA ILE A 56 4.09 -2.14 -1.31
C ILE A 56 5.14 -3.20 -1.63
N PHE A 57 5.79 -3.77 -0.61
CA PHE A 57 6.81 -4.81 -0.83
C PHE A 57 6.20 -6.09 -1.40
N GLU A 58 5.04 -6.51 -0.92
CA GLU A 58 4.34 -7.67 -1.49
C GLU A 58 4.03 -7.47 -2.99
N GLU A 59 3.62 -6.28 -3.42
CA GLU A 59 3.37 -6.04 -4.84
C GLU A 59 4.64 -5.83 -5.66
N LEU A 60 5.69 -5.19 -5.12
CA LEU A 60 6.98 -5.10 -5.79
C LEU A 60 7.61 -6.48 -6.02
N GLU A 61 7.43 -7.42 -5.09
CA GLU A 61 7.92 -8.79 -5.21
C GLU A 61 7.10 -9.64 -6.19
N LYS A 62 5.78 -9.40 -6.30
CA LYS A 62 4.92 -10.11 -7.26
C LYS A 62 4.99 -9.52 -8.66
N ASN A 63 5.15 -8.20 -8.77
CA ASN A 63 5.07 -7.43 -10.00
C ASN A 63 6.07 -6.27 -9.96
N ASP A 64 7.25 -6.49 -10.53
CA ASP A 64 8.35 -5.51 -10.62
C ASP A 64 8.14 -4.46 -11.74
N SER A 65 6.88 -4.21 -12.11
CA SER A 65 6.55 -3.18 -13.09
C SER A 65 6.99 -1.79 -12.61
N PRO A 66 7.46 -0.93 -13.54
CA PRO A 66 7.80 0.45 -13.22
C PRO A 66 6.68 1.22 -12.52
N GLU A 67 5.42 0.91 -12.85
CA GLU A 67 4.25 1.56 -12.24
C GLU A 67 4.16 1.28 -10.73
N VAL A 68 4.37 0.04 -10.27
CA VAL A 68 4.34 -0.29 -8.83
C VAL A 68 5.49 0.40 -8.09
N TYR A 69 6.67 0.47 -8.71
CA TYR A 69 7.79 1.22 -8.18
C TYR A 69 7.50 2.72 -8.05
N GLU A 70 6.89 3.34 -9.06
CA GLU A 70 6.50 4.76 -9.00
C GLU A 70 5.50 5.02 -7.87
N ILE A 71 4.49 4.15 -7.70
CA ILE A 71 3.52 4.26 -6.59
C ILE A 71 4.21 4.15 -5.22
N ALA A 72 5.16 3.22 -5.07
CA ALA A 72 5.94 3.09 -3.85
C ALA A 72 6.73 4.38 -3.52
N VAL A 73 7.38 4.96 -4.53
CA VAL A 73 8.10 6.23 -4.39
C VAL A 73 7.15 7.37 -4.00
N GLU A 74 5.97 7.44 -4.61
CA GLU A 74 4.94 8.44 -4.26
C GLU A 74 4.47 8.30 -2.82
N PHE A 75 4.27 7.08 -2.32
CA PHE A 75 3.92 6.80 -0.94
C PHE A 75 4.94 7.39 0.05
N TYR A 76 6.23 7.06 -0.12
CA TYR A 76 7.28 7.60 0.77
C TYR A 76 7.42 9.12 0.63
N ASN A 77 7.30 9.67 -0.58
CA ASN A 77 7.30 11.12 -0.79
C ASN A 77 6.11 11.81 -0.11
N ALA A 78 4.96 11.15 -0.02
CA ALA A 78 3.81 11.66 0.72
C ALA A 78 4.07 11.62 2.23
N LEU A 79 4.71 10.57 2.75
CA LEU A 79 5.11 10.49 4.15
C LEU A 79 6.17 11.56 4.52
N LEU A 80 7.11 11.87 3.62
CA LEU A 80 8.12 12.90 3.85
C LEU A 80 7.54 14.30 4.10
N LYS A 81 6.34 14.57 3.56
CA LYS A 81 5.62 15.83 3.73
C LYS A 81 4.91 15.94 5.09
N LYS A 82 4.77 14.83 5.83
CA LYS A 82 4.16 14.80 7.15
C LYS A 82 5.14 15.24 8.23
N SER A 83 4.62 15.77 9.33
CA SER A 83 5.37 16.06 10.54
C SER A 83 5.74 14.76 11.28
N ASP A 84 6.78 14.82 12.12
CA ASP A 84 7.15 13.68 12.96
C ASP A 84 6.04 13.28 13.94
N GLU A 85 5.23 14.24 14.39
CA GLU A 85 4.04 13.99 15.22
C GLU A 85 3.01 13.13 14.48
N GLU A 86 2.63 13.51 13.25
CA GLU A 86 1.69 12.72 12.41
C GLU A 86 2.21 11.32 12.07
N LEU A 87 3.53 11.18 11.89
CA LEU A 87 4.15 9.88 11.61
C LEU A 87 4.12 8.99 12.86
N ASN A 88 4.44 9.56 14.03
CA ASN A 88 4.38 8.85 15.31
C ASN A 88 2.95 8.43 15.68
N GLU A 89 1.92 9.21 15.34
CA GLU A 89 0.52 8.80 15.50
C GLU A 89 0.18 7.54 14.68
N GLY A 90 0.81 7.37 13.52
CA GLY A 90 0.73 6.17 12.69
C GLY A 90 1.77 5.10 13.02
N ASN A 91 2.46 5.21 14.18
CA ASN A 91 3.53 4.30 14.61
C ASN A 91 4.61 4.09 13.54
N PHE A 92 4.99 5.17 12.85
CA PHE A 92 6.00 5.15 11.79
C PHE A 92 7.04 6.22 12.06
N ALA A 93 8.31 5.90 11.85
CA ALA A 93 9.43 6.82 12.06
C ALA A 93 9.93 7.39 10.74
N ARG A 94 10.43 8.63 10.77
CA ARG A 94 11.06 9.24 9.59
C ARG A 94 12.25 8.42 9.07
N ASN A 95 12.96 7.73 9.97
CA ASN A 95 14.05 6.83 9.58
C ASN A 95 13.55 5.61 8.78
N GLU A 96 12.36 5.09 9.05
CA GLU A 96 11.75 3.99 8.29
C GLU A 96 11.46 4.42 6.86
N ILE A 97 10.99 5.65 6.64
CA ILE A 97 10.83 6.23 5.30
C ILE A 97 12.13 6.15 4.49
N TYR A 98 13.26 6.53 5.09
CA TYR A 98 14.56 6.51 4.40
C TYR A 98 15.07 5.11 4.14
N GLN A 99 14.84 4.18 5.08
CA GLN A 99 15.19 2.77 4.92
C GLN A 99 14.36 2.14 3.79
N GLY A 100 13.04 2.33 3.82
CA GLY A 100 12.13 1.85 2.78
C GLY A 100 12.46 2.42 1.40
N LEU A 101 12.78 3.71 1.29
CA LEU A 101 13.26 4.33 0.04
C LEU A 101 14.57 3.73 -0.48
N ASP A 102 15.47 3.29 0.40
CA ASP A 102 16.70 2.60 -0.01
C ASP A 102 16.41 1.16 -0.45
N ASP A 103 15.59 0.45 0.31
CA ASP A 103 15.20 -0.94 0.07
C ASP A 103 14.47 -1.11 -1.26
N ILE A 104 13.57 -0.18 -1.62
CA ILE A 104 12.84 -0.28 -2.89
C ILE A 104 13.73 -0.09 -4.12
N LYS A 105 14.92 0.53 -4.00
CA LYS A 105 15.83 0.77 -5.14
C LYS A 105 16.21 -0.52 -5.87
N ARG A 106 16.21 -1.67 -5.18
CA ARG A 106 16.49 -2.98 -5.77
C ARG A 106 15.46 -3.39 -6.83
N PHE A 107 14.25 -2.82 -6.78
CA PHE A 107 13.16 -3.05 -7.73
C PHE A 107 13.11 -1.98 -8.84
N LYS A 108 14.08 -1.06 -8.88
CA LYS A 108 14.13 -0.05 -9.93
C LYS A 108 14.51 -0.71 -11.25
N THR A 109 13.51 -0.94 -12.10
CA THR A 109 13.69 -1.39 -13.48
C THR A 109 14.19 -0.23 -14.36
N ASN A 110 15.23 -0.47 -15.18
CA ASN A 110 15.81 0.52 -16.11
C ASN A 110 15.03 0.60 -17.43
#